data_AF-A0A5J4WZT0-F1
#
_entry.id   AF-A0A5J4WZT0-F1
#
_cell.length_a   1.000
_cell.length_b   1.000
_cell.length_c   1.000
_cell.angle_alpha   90.00
_cell.angle_beta   90.00
_cell.angle_gamma   90.00
#
_symmetry.space_group_name_H-M   'P 1'
#
loop_
_entity.id
_entity.type
_entity.pdbx_description
1 polymer ?
#
loop_
_entity_poly.entity_id
_entity_poly.type
_entity_poly.pdbx_seq_one_letter_code
_entity_poly.pdbx_strand_id
1 'polypeptide(L)'
;MTILPKSKLGAILVLVFIYIATISLSIFFFKFITLKFELKGLNAFFSADIFATLLLWLIGVVVGNPCVFDLQWSIIPPVFLFSFYLYNGRVNKLEIEDIWFIGTVLFWAVRLTFNCLVNWGGFDHIDWRIINFKNKGALAWFFINLTSIHLIPTLITFTSMLP
;
A
#
# COMPACT_ATOMS: atom_id res chain seq x y z
N MET A 1 5.40 1.92 26.77
CA MET A 1 6.12 2.94 25.98
C MET A 1 6.37 2.36 24.61
N THR A 2 5.69 2.85 23.58
CA THR A 2 5.93 2.46 22.20
C THR A 2 7.34 2.88 21.79
N ILE A 3 8.09 1.99 21.13
CA ILE A 3 9.46 2.20 20.62
C ILE A 3 9.47 3.19 19.44
N LEU A 4 8.29 3.69 19.05
CA LEU A 4 8.10 4.52 17.86
C LEU A 4 8.63 5.96 18.09
N PRO A 5 9.25 6.55 17.07
CA PRO A 5 9.78 7.90 17.15
C PRO A 5 8.66 8.93 17.29
N LYS A 6 8.88 9.91 18.17
CA LYS A 6 7.98 11.06 18.36
C LYS A 6 8.22 12.19 17.36
N SER A 7 9.41 12.27 16.76
CA SER A 7 9.70 13.27 15.74
C SER A 7 9.08 12.87 14.42
N LYS A 8 8.55 13.85 13.68
CA LYS A 8 7.95 13.63 12.35
C LYS A 8 8.94 12.96 11.39
N LEU A 9 10.19 13.43 11.36
CA LEU A 9 11.23 12.84 10.52
C LEU A 9 11.49 11.37 10.87
N GLY A 10 11.62 11.04 12.16
CA GLY A 10 11.79 9.65 12.59
C GLY A 10 10.60 8.79 12.18
N ALA A 11 9.37 9.30 12.34
CA ALA A 11 8.16 8.58 11.96
C ALA A 11 8.12 8.28 10.45
N ILE A 12 8.51 9.26 9.62
CA ILE A 12 8.63 9.09 8.16
C ILE A 12 9.69 8.04 7.82
N LEU A 13 10.86 8.04 8.46
CA LEU A 13 11.90 7.05 8.18
C LEU A 13 11.43 5.62 8.50
N VAL A 14 10.74 5.43 9.63
CA VAL A 14 10.14 4.13 9.97
C VAL A 14 9.05 3.74 8.98
N LEU A 15 8.24 4.69 8.53
CA LEU A 15 7.20 4.44 7.54
C LEU A 15 7.79 4.02 6.19
N VAL A 16 8.83 4.71 5.71
CA VAL A 16 9.58 4.33 4.51
C VAL A 16 10.14 2.91 4.65
N PHE A 17 10.73 2.57 5.81
CA PHE A 17 11.22 1.23 6.08
C PHE A 17 10.10 0.17 6.01
N ILE A 18 8.93 0.45 6.60
CA ILE A 18 7.75 -0.42 6.55
C ILE A 18 7.33 -0.68 5.09
N TYR A 19 7.27 0.35 4.25
CA TYR A 19 6.87 0.19 2.85
C TYR A 19 7.92 -0.55 2.03
N ILE A 20 9.22 -0.28 2.21
CA ILE A 20 10.29 -1.04 1.54
C ILE A 20 10.23 -2.52 1.92
N ALA A 21 10.05 -2.82 3.20
CA ALA A 21 9.93 -4.20 3.68
C ALA A 21 8.69 -4.88 3.11
N THR A 22 7.54 -4.20 3.12
CA THR A 22 6.27 -4.71 2.58
C THR A 22 6.38 -5.00 1.09
N ILE A 23 6.94 -4.09 0.30
CA ILE A 23 7.13 -4.27 -1.15
C ILE A 23 8.06 -5.45 -1.41
N SER A 24 9.17 -5.53 -0.68
CA SER A 24 10.17 -6.60 -0.84
C SER A 24 9.58 -7.99 -0.52
N LEU A 25 8.82 -8.10 0.59
CA LEU A 25 8.11 -9.33 0.96
C LEU A 25 7.02 -9.67 -0.07
N SER A 26 6.34 -8.68 -0.63
CA SER A 26 5.31 -8.89 -1.66
C SER A 26 5.89 -9.33 -2.99
N ILE A 27 7.06 -8.82 -3.38
CA ILE A 27 7.81 -9.31 -4.55
C ILE A 27 8.27 -10.76 -4.34
N PHE A 28 8.76 -11.08 -3.14
CA PHE A 28 9.11 -12.46 -2.79
C PHE A 28 7.89 -13.38 -2.88
N PHE A 29 6.75 -12.96 -2.31
CA PHE A 29 5.49 -13.69 -2.38
C PHE A 29 5.01 -13.87 -3.82
N PHE A 30 5.06 -12.82 -4.65
CA PHE A 30 4.74 -12.89 -6.07
C PHE A 30 5.59 -13.92 -6.82
N LYS A 31 6.91 -13.93 -6.59
CA LYS A 31 7.81 -14.94 -7.18
C LYS A 31 7.49 -16.35 -6.67
N PHE A 32 7.18 -16.48 -5.38
CA PHE A 32 6.81 -17.76 -4.79
C PHE A 32 5.53 -18.33 -5.42
N ILE A 33 4.46 -17.54 -5.52
CA ILE A 33 3.19 -18.02 -6.09
C ILE A 33 3.27 -18.29 -7.59
N THR A 34 4.03 -17.49 -8.34
CA THR A 34 4.22 -17.69 -9.79
C THR A 34 5.06 -18.92 -10.10
N LEU A 35 6.07 -19.24 -9.28
CA LEU A 35 6.94 -20.39 -9.49
C LEU A 35 6.39 -21.70 -8.91
N LYS A 36 5.72 -21.65 -7.75
CA LYS A 36 5.25 -22.86 -7.05
C LYS A 36 3.82 -23.26 -7.37
N PHE A 37 2.95 -22.29 -7.58
CA PHE A 37 1.53 -22.52 -7.85
C PHE A 37 1.14 -22.15 -9.29
N GLU A 38 2.12 -21.77 -10.11
CA GLU A 38 1.93 -21.38 -11.52
C GLU A 38 0.88 -20.27 -11.74
N LEU A 39 0.57 -19.50 -10.69
CA LEU A 39 -0.37 -18.39 -10.77
C LEU A 39 0.26 -17.28 -11.62
N LYS A 40 -0.44 -16.80 -12.64
CA LYS A 40 0.11 -15.86 -13.64
C LYS A 40 -0.80 -14.67 -13.87
N GLY A 41 -0.24 -13.65 -14.53
CA GLY A 41 -0.97 -12.46 -14.97
C GLY A 41 -1.63 -11.72 -13.80
N LEU A 42 -2.80 -11.16 -14.06
CA LEU A 42 -3.54 -10.32 -13.10
C LEU A 42 -3.82 -11.02 -11.76
N ASN A 43 -4.04 -12.34 -11.75
CA ASN A 43 -4.32 -13.08 -10.52
C ASN A 43 -3.11 -13.11 -9.57
N ALA A 44 -1.88 -13.24 -10.11
CA ALA A 44 -0.67 -13.19 -9.31
C ALA A 44 -0.42 -11.80 -8.74
N PHE A 45 -0.66 -10.78 -9.56
CA PHE A 45 -0.58 -9.37 -9.19
C PHE A 45 -1.60 -9.00 -8.10
N PHE A 46 -2.86 -9.42 -8.26
CA PHE A 46 -3.92 -9.24 -7.26
C PHE A 46 -3.58 -9.92 -5.93
N SER A 47 -3.09 -11.16 -5.99
CA SER A 47 -2.70 -11.91 -4.79
C SER A 47 -1.56 -11.22 -4.04
N ALA A 48 -0.59 -10.64 -4.76
CA ALA A 48 0.49 -9.87 -4.15
C ALA A 48 0.01 -8.57 -3.50
N ASP A 49 -0.99 -7.88 -4.09
CA ASP A 49 -1.58 -6.67 -3.52
C ASP A 49 -2.41 -6.95 -2.26
N ILE A 50 -3.18 -8.04 -2.26
CA ILE A 50 -3.85 -8.54 -1.05
C ILE A 50 -2.84 -8.89 0.04
N PHE A 51 -1.75 -9.58 -0.32
CA PHE A 51 -0.69 -9.92 0.64
C PHE A 51 -0.04 -8.66 1.24
N ALA A 52 0.30 -7.66 0.43
CA ALA A 52 0.83 -6.38 0.89
C ALA A 52 -0.13 -5.68 1.86
N THR A 53 -1.43 -5.69 1.53
CA THR A 53 -2.49 -5.11 2.35
C THR A 53 -2.60 -5.79 3.71
N LEU A 54 -2.53 -7.13 3.74
CA LEU A 54 -2.55 -7.90 4.98
C LEU A 54 -1.32 -7.64 5.86
N LEU A 55 -0.14 -7.46 5.24
CA LEU A 55 1.07 -7.07 5.96
C LEU A 55 0.93 -5.68 6.59
N LEU A 56 0.49 -4.69 5.82
CA LEU A 56 0.31 -3.32 6.34
C LEU A 56 -0.77 -3.26 7.42
N TRP A 57 -1.86 -4.02 7.25
CA TRP A 57 -2.88 -4.15 8.28
C TRP A 57 -2.31 -4.75 9.57
N LEU A 58 -1.56 -5.85 9.47
CA LEU A 58 -0.93 -6.48 10.63
C LEU A 58 0.06 -5.53 11.32
N ILE A 59 0.89 -4.83 10.54
CA ILE A 59 1.81 -3.81 11.07
C ILE A 59 1.00 -2.71 11.77
N GLY A 60 -0.08 -2.21 11.15
CA GLY A 60 -0.98 -1.22 11.73
C GLY A 60 -1.61 -1.67 13.05
N VAL A 61 -1.95 -2.95 13.18
CA VAL A 61 -2.39 -3.56 14.45
C VAL A 61 -1.26 -3.54 15.49
N VAL A 62 -0.05 -3.96 15.13
CA VAL A 62 1.11 -4.02 16.03
C VAL A 62 1.55 -2.64 16.52
N VAL A 63 1.62 -1.65 15.63
CA VAL A 63 1.94 -0.26 16.02
C VAL A 63 0.75 0.49 16.61
N GLY A 64 -0.46 -0.09 16.57
CA GLY A 64 -1.68 0.54 17.06
C GLY A 64 -2.14 1.73 16.20
N ASN A 65 -1.63 1.85 14.97
CA ASN A 65 -1.93 2.95 14.06
C ASN A 65 -2.31 2.40 12.66
N PRO A 66 -3.61 2.40 12.30
CA PRO A 66 -4.07 1.96 10.99
C PRO A 66 -3.73 2.93 9.85
N CYS A 67 -3.39 4.20 10.13
CA CYS A 67 -2.97 5.18 9.12
C CYS A 67 -1.61 4.84 8.49
N VAL A 68 -0.88 3.83 9.00
CA VAL A 68 0.29 3.27 8.30
C VAL A 68 -0.06 2.83 6.88
N PHE A 69 -1.29 2.40 6.64
CA PHE A 69 -1.79 1.99 5.33
C PHE A 69 -2.12 3.17 4.39
N ASP A 70 -2.22 4.41 4.87
CA ASP A 70 -2.73 5.53 4.06
C ASP A 70 -1.85 5.85 2.82
N LEU A 71 -0.54 5.57 2.89
CA LEU A 71 0.38 5.72 1.76
C LEU A 71 0.22 4.64 0.69
N GLN A 72 -0.45 3.53 0.97
CA GLN A 72 -0.65 2.45 0.00
C GLN A 72 -1.34 2.97 -1.25
N TRP A 73 -2.27 3.91 -1.10
CA TRP A 73 -3.01 4.51 -2.20
C TRP A 73 -2.08 5.15 -3.23
N SER A 74 -1.02 5.83 -2.79
CA SER A 74 -0.08 6.48 -3.71
C SER A 74 1.10 5.60 -4.11
N ILE A 75 1.53 4.67 -3.27
CA ILE A 75 2.74 3.86 -3.49
C ILE A 75 2.48 2.65 -4.39
N ILE A 76 1.33 1.98 -4.26
CA ILE A 76 1.06 0.78 -5.04
C ILE A 76 0.94 1.04 -6.53
N PRO A 77 0.21 2.08 -7.01
CA PRO A 77 0.03 2.23 -8.45
C PRO A 77 1.34 2.38 -9.24
N PRO A 78 2.32 3.21 -8.82
CA PRO A 78 3.64 3.23 -9.45
C PRO A 78 4.39 1.90 -9.36
N VAL A 79 4.36 1.23 -8.20
CA VAL A 79 5.04 -0.08 -8.00
C VAL A 79 4.45 -1.14 -8.92
N PHE A 80 3.13 -1.18 -9.02
CA PHE A 80 2.38 -2.10 -9.86
C PHE A 80 2.69 -1.85 -11.33
N LEU A 81 2.58 -0.60 -11.77
CA LEU A 81 2.85 -0.18 -13.13
C LEU A 81 4.27 -0.57 -13.54
N PHE A 82 5.27 -0.21 -12.75
CA PHE A 82 6.66 -0.56 -13.03
C PHE A 82 6.88 -2.08 -13.06
N SER A 83 6.32 -2.81 -12.09
CA SER A 83 6.40 -4.27 -12.03
C SER A 83 5.73 -4.94 -13.23
N PHE A 84 4.61 -4.39 -13.71
CA PHE A 84 3.90 -4.89 -14.88
C PHE A 84 4.72 -4.70 -16.17
N TYR A 85 5.31 -3.52 -16.38
CA TYR A 85 6.16 -3.28 -17.55
C TYR A 85 7.43 -4.15 -17.53
N LEU A 86 8.04 -4.33 -16.35
CA LEU A 86 9.17 -5.24 -16.17
C LEU A 86 8.79 -6.69 -16.48
N TYR A 87 7.71 -7.19 -15.87
CA TYR A 87 7.27 -8.57 -16.00
C TYR A 87 6.94 -8.95 -17.46
N ASN A 88 6.38 -8.00 -18.23
CA ASN A 88 6.04 -8.20 -19.63
C ASN A 88 7.18 -7.82 -20.59
N GLY A 89 8.38 -7.47 -20.10
CA GLY A 89 9.53 -7.12 -20.95
C GLY A 89 9.31 -5.86 -21.80
N ARG A 90 8.46 -4.93 -21.35
CA ARG A 90 8.07 -3.72 -22.09
C ARG A 90 8.94 -2.49 -21.81
N VAL A 91 9.85 -2.56 -20.83
CA VAL A 91 10.68 -1.40 -20.41
C VAL A 91 11.53 -0.83 -21.56
N ASN A 92 12.01 -1.66 -22.48
CA ASN A 92 12.80 -1.21 -23.64
C ASN A 92 11.94 -0.88 -24.87
N LYS A 93 10.61 -0.88 -24.73
CA LYS A 93 9.63 -0.72 -25.81
C LYS A 93 8.54 0.28 -25.42
N LEU A 94 8.92 1.32 -24.68
CA LEU A 94 7.98 2.36 -24.28
C LEU A 94 7.62 3.24 -25.47
N GLU A 95 6.32 3.41 -25.70
CA GLU A 95 5.77 4.35 -26.66
C GLU A 95 5.46 5.70 -25.98
N ILE A 96 5.10 6.73 -26.75
CA ILE A 96 4.86 8.06 -26.18
C ILE A 96 3.64 8.06 -25.25
N GLU A 97 2.65 7.24 -25.55
CA GLU A 97 1.45 7.00 -24.75
C GLU A 97 1.82 6.38 -23.39
N ASP A 98 2.75 5.41 -23.38
CA ASP A 98 3.25 4.80 -22.15
C ASP A 98 3.92 5.85 -21.25
N ILE A 99 4.71 6.76 -21.84
CA ILE A 99 5.39 7.84 -21.11
C ILE A 99 4.38 8.78 -20.47
N TRP A 100 3.35 9.20 -21.21
CA TRP A 100 2.28 10.05 -20.67
C TRP A 100 1.49 9.36 -19.56
N PHE A 101 1.20 8.08 -19.72
CA PHE A 101 0.50 7.29 -18.71
C PHE A 101 1.33 7.16 -17.42
N ILE A 102 2.60 6.75 -17.55
CA ILE A 102 3.54 6.66 -16.41
C ILE A 102 3.68 8.02 -15.73
N GLY A 103 3.86 9.09 -16.50
CA GLY A 103 3.98 10.45 -15.98
C GLY A 103 2.74 10.88 -15.18
N THR A 104 1.54 10.54 -15.65
CA THR A 104 0.28 10.84 -14.98
C THR A 104 0.16 10.08 -13.66
N VAL A 105 0.46 8.77 -13.66
CA VAL A 105 0.43 7.94 -12.45
C VAL A 105 1.45 8.43 -11.42
N LEU A 106 2.66 8.78 -11.84
CA LEU A 106 3.69 9.34 -10.96
C LEU A 106 3.29 10.70 -10.39
N PHE A 107 2.73 11.58 -11.21
CA PHE A 107 2.24 12.88 -10.74
C PHE A 107 1.17 12.73 -9.67
N TRP A 108 0.20 11.85 -9.90
CA TRP A 108 -0.85 11.54 -8.93
C TRP A 108 -0.28 10.94 -7.63
N ALA A 109 0.65 10.00 -7.75
CA ALA A 109 1.32 9.37 -6.61
C ALA A 109 2.10 10.38 -5.76
N VAL A 110 2.87 11.26 -6.40
CA VAL A 110 3.62 12.32 -5.69
C VAL A 110 2.65 13.27 -4.99
N ARG A 111 1.58 13.72 -5.66
CA ARG A 111 0.57 14.61 -5.08
C ARG A 111 -0.07 14.01 -3.82
N LEU A 112 -0.49 12.74 -3.89
CA LEU A 112 -1.12 12.05 -2.75
C LEU A 112 -0.11 11.78 -1.63
N THR A 113 1.10 11.35 -1.96
CA THR A 113 2.17 11.13 -0.98
C THR A 113 2.47 12.43 -0.23
N PHE A 114 2.60 13.55 -0.95
CA PHE A 114 2.80 14.86 -0.35
C PHE A 114 1.63 15.25 0.57
N ASN A 115 0.38 15.08 0.11
CA ASN A 115 -0.80 15.36 0.93
C ASN A 115 -0.84 14.52 2.20
N CYS A 116 -0.55 13.21 2.10
CA CYS A 116 -0.46 12.32 3.24
C CYS A 116 0.62 12.78 4.22
N LEU A 117 1.84 13.03 3.76
CA LEU A 117 2.97 13.40 4.62
C LEU A 117 2.81 14.79 5.26
N VAL A 118 2.13 15.73 4.60
CA VAL A 118 1.82 17.05 5.19
C VAL A 118 0.85 16.89 6.36
N ASN A 119 -0.24 16.16 6.15
CA ASN A 119 -1.32 16.01 7.14
C ASN A 119 -1.01 15.00 8.25
N TRP A 120 -0.15 14.02 7.97
CA TRP A 120 0.22 12.99 8.94
C TRP A 120 1.20 13.54 9.98
N GLY A 121 0.77 13.48 11.25
CA GLY A 121 1.54 13.95 12.40
C GLY A 121 2.55 12.94 12.97
N GLY A 122 2.59 11.73 12.44
CA GLY A 122 3.38 10.60 12.98
C GLY A 122 2.49 9.52 13.61
N PHE A 123 3.08 8.58 14.35
CA PHE A 123 2.36 7.41 14.86
C PHE A 123 1.33 7.71 15.96
N ASP A 124 1.33 8.91 16.54
CA ASP A 124 0.30 9.36 17.47
C ASP A 124 -0.94 9.93 16.75
N HIS A 125 -0.83 10.19 15.43
CA HIS A 125 -1.93 10.69 14.62
C HIS A 125 -2.85 9.54 14.16
N ILE A 126 -4.14 9.66 14.45
CA ILE A 126 -5.19 8.78 13.93
C ILE A 126 -6.24 9.64 13.24
N ASP A 127 -6.61 9.29 12.00
CA ASP A 127 -7.66 9.96 11.24
C ASP A 127 -9.01 9.93 11.98
N TRP A 128 -9.73 11.06 11.97
CA TRP A 128 -11.03 11.23 12.64
C TRP A 128 -12.06 10.17 12.24
N ARG A 129 -12.02 9.67 11.01
CA ARG A 129 -12.92 8.63 10.49
C ARG A 129 -12.76 7.33 11.28
N ILE A 130 -11.54 7.06 11.74
CA ILE A 130 -11.17 5.80 12.39
C ILE A 130 -11.51 5.82 13.88
N ILE A 131 -11.43 6.99 14.52
CA ILE A 131 -11.68 7.17 15.97
C ILE A 131 -13.04 6.58 16.37
N ASN A 132 -14.09 6.85 15.59
CA ASN A 132 -15.44 6.38 15.89
C ASN A 132 -15.61 4.86 15.76
N PHE A 133 -14.81 4.20 14.92
CA PHE A 133 -14.89 2.75 14.74
C PHE A 133 -14.20 1.98 15.86
N LYS A 134 -13.15 2.53 16.45
CA LYS A 134 -12.42 1.91 17.56
C LYS A 134 -13.29 1.71 18.81
N ASN A 135 -14.28 2.58 19.00
CA ASN A 135 -15.18 2.55 20.15
C ASN A 135 -16.35 1.55 20.02
N LYS A 136 -16.49 0.87 18.87
CA LYS A 136 -17.59 -0.10 18.63
C LYS A 136 -17.36 -1.50 19.22
N GLY A 137 -16.27 -1.68 19.97
CA GLY A 137 -15.87 -2.96 20.56
C GLY A 137 -14.82 -3.71 19.73
N ALA A 138 -14.07 -4.60 20.38
CA ALA A 138 -12.87 -5.23 19.80
C ALA A 138 -13.18 -6.07 18.54
N LEU A 139 -14.28 -6.84 18.55
CA LEU A 139 -14.66 -7.66 17.41
C LEU A 139 -15.07 -6.82 16.19
N ALA A 140 -15.90 -5.79 16.42
CA ALA A 140 -16.30 -4.86 15.35
C ALA A 140 -15.09 -4.11 14.80
N TRP A 141 -14.19 -3.66 15.68
CA TRP A 141 -12.94 -3.02 15.29
C TRP A 141 -12.08 -3.92 14.38
N PHE A 142 -11.92 -5.20 14.74
CA PHE A 142 -11.16 -6.14 13.91
C PHE A 142 -11.68 -6.20 12.48
N PHE A 143 -12.98 -6.42 12.30
CA PHE A 143 -13.58 -6.53 10.97
C PHE A 143 -13.56 -5.21 10.21
N ILE A 144 -13.92 -4.10 10.85
CA ILE A 144 -13.93 -2.77 10.19
C ILE A 144 -12.51 -2.39 9.78
N ASN A 145 -11.53 -2.62 10.65
CA ASN A 145 -10.13 -2.33 10.37
C ASN A 145 -9.62 -3.16 9.18
N LEU A 146 -9.81 -4.48 9.19
CA LEU A 146 -9.35 -5.33 8.09
C LEU A 146 -10.10 -5.04 6.79
N THR A 147 -11.43 -4.96 6.83
CA THR A 147 -12.25 -4.89 5.61
C THR A 147 -12.40 -3.47 5.09
N SER A 148 -12.96 -2.57 5.89
CA SER A 148 -13.37 -1.24 5.43
C SER A 148 -12.20 -0.27 5.33
N ILE A 149 -11.21 -0.39 6.23
CA ILE A 149 -10.05 0.51 6.24
C ILE A 149 -8.94 0.01 5.29
N HIS A 150 -8.78 -1.31 5.12
CA HIS A 150 -7.68 -1.88 4.32
C HIS A 150 -8.17 -2.55 3.03
N LEU A 151 -8.90 -3.67 3.11
CA LEU A 151 -9.22 -4.48 1.92
C LEU A 151 -10.09 -3.76 0.88
N ILE A 152 -11.16 -3.07 1.29
CA ILE A 152 -12.04 -2.36 0.35
C ILE A 152 -11.26 -1.29 -0.45
N PRO A 153 -10.48 -0.39 0.20
CA PRO A 153 -9.61 0.54 -0.54
C PRO A 153 -8.60 -0.15 -1.46
N THR A 154 -8.03 -1.30 -1.07
CA THR A 154 -7.16 -2.09 -1.95
C THR A 154 -7.93 -2.57 -3.17
N LEU A 155 -9.12 -3.13 -3.01
CA LEU A 155 -9.96 -3.58 -4.13
C LEU A 155 -10.29 -2.43 -5.09
N ILE A 156 -10.65 -1.26 -4.56
CA ILE A 156 -10.95 -0.06 -5.35
C ILE A 156 -9.70 0.38 -6.12
N THR A 157 -8.54 0.45 -5.46
CA THR A 157 -7.29 0.88 -6.09
C THR A 157 -6.87 -0.11 -7.18
N PHE A 158 -6.91 -1.41 -6.89
CA PHE A 158 -6.57 -2.47 -7.83
C PHE A 158 -7.47 -2.44 -9.07
N THR A 159 -8.80 -2.39 -8.87
CA THR A 159 -9.76 -2.35 -9.97
C THR A 159 -9.63 -1.08 -10.81
N SER A 160 -9.26 0.05 -10.21
CA SER A 160 -8.98 1.31 -10.93
C SER A 160 -7.72 1.25 -11.80
N MET A 161 -6.85 0.25 -11.60
CA MET A 161 -5.65 0.03 -12.42
C MET A 161 -5.88 -0.98 -13.55
N LEU A 162 -7.06 -1.60 -13.63
CA LEU A 162 -7.41 -2.52 -14.72
C LEU A 162 -7.81 -1.72 -15.98
N PRO A 163 -7.52 -2.26 -17.18
CA PRO A 163 -7.91 -1.65 -18.46
C PRO A 163 -9.43 -1.67 -18.70
#